data_AF-F2E7F0-F1
#
_entry.id   AF-F2E7F0-F1
#
_cell.length_a   1.000
_cell.length_b   1.000
_cell.length_c   1.000
_cell.angle_alpha   90.00
_cell.angle_beta   90.00
_cell.angle_gamma   90.00
#
_symmetry.space_group_name_H-M   'P 1'
#
loop_
_entity.id
_entity.type
_entity.pdbx_description
1 polymer ?
#
loop_
_entity_poly.entity_id
_entity_poly.type
_entity_poly.pdbx_seq_one_letter_code
_entity_poly.pdbx_strand_id
1 'polypeptide(L)'
;MAPAASSGGKKQKKKWSKGKVKDKANHAVVLDKATSDKLNKDVQSYRLVTVAVLVDRLKINGSLARKALADLEDRGIIRKVVAHSKGSIYTRVAAGGD
;
A
#
# COMPACT_ATOMS: atom_id res chain seq x y z
N MET A 1 5.28 53.14 -44.48
CA MET A 1 4.79 53.24 -43.08
C MET A 1 3.33 52.79 -43.06
N ALA A 2 3.08 51.55 -42.61
CA ALA A 2 1.84 51.00 -42.04
C ALA A 2 1.93 49.46 -42.14
N PRO A 3 2.14 48.73 -41.04
CA PRO A 3 2.37 47.28 -41.06
C PRO A 3 1.07 46.49 -41.26
N ALA A 4 1.20 45.39 -41.99
CA ALA A 4 0.13 44.45 -42.30
C ALA A 4 -0.24 43.55 -41.10
N ALA A 5 -1.54 43.24 -41.03
CA ALA A 5 -2.16 42.00 -40.59
C ALA A 5 -1.47 41.19 -39.46
N SER A 6 -2.07 41.19 -38.27
CA SER A 6 -3.04 40.13 -37.91
C SER A 6 -3.39 40.24 -36.43
N SER A 7 -4.70 40.28 -36.20
CA SER A 7 -5.31 39.88 -34.94
C SER A 7 -4.78 38.51 -34.54
N GLY A 8 -3.97 38.45 -33.49
CA GLY A 8 -3.33 37.22 -33.05
C GLY A 8 -2.98 37.28 -31.58
N GLY A 9 -3.99 37.56 -30.74
CA GLY A 9 -3.84 37.50 -29.29
C GLY A 9 -3.16 36.18 -28.91
N LYS A 10 -1.97 36.26 -28.31
CA LYS A 10 -1.23 35.12 -27.77
C LYS A 10 -2.10 34.49 -26.70
N LYS A 11 -2.96 33.54 -27.10
CA LYS A 11 -3.67 32.63 -26.20
C LYS A 11 -2.60 31.95 -25.37
N GLN A 12 -2.50 32.36 -24.11
CA GLN A 12 -1.62 31.78 -23.12
C GLN A 12 -1.86 30.26 -23.10
N LYS A 13 -0.95 29.51 -23.72
CA LYS A 13 -1.06 28.06 -23.80
C LYS A 13 -1.00 27.54 -22.38
N LYS A 14 -2.09 26.91 -21.93
CA LYS A 14 -2.24 26.42 -20.57
C LYS A 14 -1.08 25.48 -20.25
N LYS A 15 -0.15 25.93 -19.41
CA LYS A 15 0.86 25.05 -18.81
C LYS A 15 0.09 24.19 -17.82
N TRP A 16 -0.19 22.93 -18.17
CA TRP A 16 -0.50 21.95 -17.14
C TRP A 16 0.73 21.92 -16.24
N SER A 17 0.61 22.47 -15.03
CA SER A 17 1.57 22.15 -14.00
C SER A 17 1.53 20.63 -13.89
N LYS A 18 2.62 19.98 -14.27
CA LYS A 18 2.90 18.60 -13.87
C LYS A 18 2.99 18.69 -12.35
N GLY A 19 1.85 18.50 -11.69
CA GLY A 19 1.66 18.80 -10.28
C GLY A 19 2.75 18.14 -9.46
N LYS A 20 3.05 18.69 -8.26
CA LYS A 20 3.99 18.10 -7.31
C LYS A 20 3.68 16.60 -7.18
N VAL A 21 4.47 15.80 -7.86
CA VAL A 21 4.34 14.35 -7.83
C VAL A 21 4.88 13.96 -6.47
N LYS A 22 3.98 13.50 -5.59
CA LYS A 22 4.39 12.78 -4.40
C LYS A 22 5.20 11.58 -4.89
N ASP A 23 6.42 11.45 -4.38
CA ASP A 23 7.37 10.44 -4.83
C ASP A 23 6.72 9.05 -4.90
N LYS A 24 6.99 8.33 -5.98
CA LYS A 24 6.29 7.09 -6.29
C LYS A 24 6.77 6.03 -5.30
N ALA A 25 5.89 5.63 -4.39
CA ALA A 25 6.19 4.55 -3.46
C ALA A 25 6.45 3.25 -4.26
N ASN A 26 7.69 2.74 -4.18
CA ASN A 26 8.08 1.48 -4.79
C ASN A 26 7.77 0.34 -3.81
N HIS A 27 6.65 -0.34 -4.05
CA HIS A 27 6.25 -1.53 -3.33
C HIS A 27 6.69 -2.79 -4.08
N ALA A 28 7.21 -3.79 -3.36
CA ALA A 28 7.55 -5.09 -3.92
C ALA A 28 6.29 -5.83 -4.39
N VAL A 29 6.35 -6.39 -5.59
CA VAL A 29 5.26 -7.14 -6.25
C VAL A 29 5.51 -8.65 -6.22
N VAL A 30 6.72 -9.07 -5.83
CA VAL A 30 7.10 -10.48 -5.64
C VAL A 30 7.51 -10.68 -4.19
N LEU A 31 7.12 -11.81 -3.62
CA LEU A 31 7.57 -12.26 -2.30
C LEU A 31 8.92 -12.97 -2.45
N ASP A 32 9.99 -12.29 -2.06
CA ASP A 32 11.31 -12.90 -1.92
C ASP A 32 11.42 -13.70 -0.61
N LYS A 33 12.26 -14.73 -0.57
CA LYS A 33 12.50 -15.54 0.64
C LYS A 33 12.77 -14.68 1.88
N ALA A 34 13.64 -13.67 1.73
CA ALA A 34 13.96 -12.74 2.80
C ALA A 34 12.75 -11.93 3.32
N THR A 35 11.78 -11.61 2.46
CA THR A 35 10.56 -10.91 2.88
C THR A 35 9.57 -11.84 3.56
N SER A 36 9.46 -13.10 3.13
CA SER A 36 8.65 -14.11 3.80
C SER A 36 9.16 -14.45 5.21
N ASP A 37 10.47 -14.58 5.40
CA ASP A 37 11.05 -14.84 6.73
C ASP A 37 10.81 -13.67 7.69
N LYS A 38 10.91 -12.43 7.19
CA LYS A 38 10.60 -11.22 7.97
C LYS A 38 9.12 -11.16 8.32
N LEU A 39 8.24 -11.41 7.36
CA LEU A 39 6.80 -11.38 7.55
C LEU A 39 6.36 -12.33 8.67
N ASN A 40 6.89 -13.56 8.72
CA ASN A 40 6.54 -14.53 9.77
C ASN A 40 6.98 -14.06 11.17
N LYS A 41 8.16 -13.43 11.29
CA LYS A 41 8.67 -12.94 12.58
C LYS A 41 7.96 -11.66 13.05
N ASP A 42 7.81 -10.70 12.13
CA ASP A 42 7.28 -9.38 12.45
C ASP A 42 5.79 -9.43 12.78
N VAL A 43 5.02 -10.27 12.09
CA VAL A 43 3.57 -10.41 12.32
C VAL A 43 3.26 -10.91 13.74
N GLN A 44 4.10 -11.76 14.32
CA GLN A 44 3.92 -12.24 15.70
C GLN A 44 4.21 -11.15 16.75
N SER A 45 5.05 -10.17 16.42
CA SER A 45 5.36 -9.04 17.30
C SER A 45 4.24 -8.00 17.28
N TYR A 46 3.56 -7.84 16.14
CA TYR A 46 2.56 -6.80 15.98
C TYR A 46 1.25 -7.11 16.73
N ARG A 47 0.82 -6.14 17.54
CA ARG A 47 -0.49 -6.19 18.21
C ARG A 47 -1.65 -6.00 17.23
N LEU A 48 -1.50 -5.11 16.26
CA LEU A 48 -2.49 -4.82 15.23
C LEU A 48 -1.91 -5.18 13.85
N VAL A 49 -2.60 -6.07 13.16
CA VAL A 49 -2.20 -6.57 11.85
C VAL A 49 -3.29 -6.19 10.84
N THR A 50 -2.94 -5.34 9.88
CA THR A 50 -3.84 -4.94 8.78
C THR A 50 -3.05 -4.81 7.48
N VAL A 51 -3.76 -4.78 6.35
CA VAL A 51 -3.15 -4.59 5.02
C VAL A 51 -2.27 -3.33 5.00
N ALA A 52 -2.72 -2.22 5.60
CA ALA A 52 -1.98 -0.96 5.62
C ALA A 52 -0.65 -1.06 6.38
N VAL A 53 -0.64 -1.77 7.51
CA VAL A 53 0.58 -1.97 8.32
C VAL A 53 1.62 -2.76 7.54
N LEU A 54 1.21 -3.81 6.80
CA LEU A 54 2.14 -4.59 5.98
C LEU A 54 2.69 -3.78 4.81
N VAL A 55 1.87 -2.93 4.16
CA VAL A 55 2.32 -2.07 3.06
C VAL A 55 3.34 -1.02 3.55
N ASP A 56 3.15 -0.46 4.73
CA ASP A 56 4.04 0.56 5.29
C ASP A 56 5.38 -0.04 5.77
N ARG A 57 5.32 -1.14 6.52
CA ARG A 57 6.51 -1.74 7.17
C ARG A 57 7.33 -2.63 6.24
N LEU A 58 6.67 -3.56 5.55
CA LEU A 58 7.34 -4.54 4.69
C LEU A 58 7.47 -4.04 3.25
N LYS A 59 6.89 -2.86 2.93
CA LYS A 59 6.89 -2.27 1.58
C LYS A 59 6.39 -3.23 0.52
N ILE A 60 5.45 -4.11 0.86
CA ILE A 60 4.81 -5.03 -0.09
C ILE A 60 3.55 -4.41 -0.68
N ASN A 61 3.13 -4.87 -1.86
CA ASN A 61 1.89 -4.44 -2.46
C ASN A 61 0.67 -4.91 -1.64
N GLY A 62 -0.40 -4.12 -1.62
CA GLY A 62 -1.62 -4.41 -0.86
C GLY A 62 -2.32 -5.71 -1.29
N SER A 63 -2.19 -6.10 -2.56
CA SER A 63 -2.69 -7.40 -3.06
C SER A 63 -1.97 -8.58 -2.43
N LEU A 64 -0.63 -8.50 -2.30
CA LEU A 64 0.18 -9.52 -1.63
C LEU A 64 -0.12 -9.56 -0.14
N ALA A 65 -0.23 -8.39 0.50
CA ALA A 65 -0.57 -8.31 1.90
C ALA A 65 -1.91 -9.01 2.21
N ARG A 66 -2.94 -8.86 1.37
CA ARG A 66 -4.21 -9.58 1.55
C ARG A 66 -4.06 -11.09 1.44
N LYS A 67 -3.29 -11.57 0.46
CA LYS A 67 -3.03 -13.02 0.30
C LYS A 67 -2.24 -13.57 1.48
N ALA A 68 -1.17 -12.89 1.87
CA ALA A 68 -0.34 -13.27 3.00
C ALA A 68 -1.15 -13.32 4.31
N LEU A 69 -2.09 -12.40 4.53
CA LEU A 69 -2.97 -12.46 5.69
C LEU A 69 -3.89 -13.69 5.68
N ALA A 70 -4.43 -14.08 4.52
CA ALA A 70 -5.21 -15.31 4.40
C ALA A 70 -4.34 -16.55 4.66
N ASP A 71 -3.15 -16.64 4.07
CA ASP A 71 -2.21 -17.74 4.30
C ASP A 71 -1.78 -17.84 5.78
N LEU A 72 -1.62 -16.70 6.47
CA LEU A 72 -1.26 -16.66 7.89
C LEU A 72 -2.44 -17.02 8.82
N GLU A 73 -3.66 -16.69 8.39
CA GLU A 73 -4.91 -17.07 9.05
C GLU A 73 -5.09 -18.60 8.95
N ASP A 74 -4.91 -19.18 7.76
CA ASP A 74 -5.00 -20.63 7.54
C ASP A 74 -3.94 -21.42 8.33
N ARG A 75 -2.75 -20.84 8.50
CA ARG A 75 -1.68 -21.41 9.33
C ARG A 75 -1.89 -21.21 10.84
N GLY A 76 -2.89 -20.43 11.25
CA GLY A 76 -3.20 -20.17 12.66
C GLY A 76 -2.19 -19.27 13.38
N ILE A 77 -1.41 -18.46 12.64
CA ILE A 77 -0.42 -17.54 13.24
C ILE A 77 -1.10 -16.24 13.72
N ILE A 78 -2.16 -15.82 13.01
CA ILE A 78 -2.96 -14.65 13.33
C ILE A 78 -4.43 -15.02 13.44
N ARG A 79 -5.15 -14.30 14.30
CA ARG A 79 -6.59 -14.42 14.48
C ARG A 79 -7.28 -13.22 13.85
N LYS A 80 -8.36 -13.47 13.13
CA LYS A 80 -9.25 -12.43 12.61
C LYS A 80 -10.15 -11.92 13.73
N VAL A 81 -10.13 -10.61 13.97
CA VAL A 81 -10.99 -9.99 15.00
C VAL A 81 -12.26 -9.44 14.35
N VAL A 82 -12.12 -8.71 13.24
CA VAL A 82 -13.25 -8.12 12.54
C VAL A 82 -13.07 -8.29 11.03
N ALA A 83 -14.13 -8.77 10.38
CA ALA A 83 -14.26 -8.82 8.93
C ALA A 83 -15.22 -7.72 8.47
N HIS A 84 -14.78 -6.80 7.62
CA HIS A 84 -15.65 -5.82 6.96
C HIS A 84 -15.27 -5.67 5.49
N SER A 85 -16.21 -5.28 4.63
CA SER A 85 -15.97 -5.09 3.19
C SER A 85 -14.87 -4.06 2.88
N LYS A 86 -14.67 -3.10 3.79
CA LYS A 86 -13.66 -2.02 3.68
C LYS A 86 -12.29 -2.39 4.28
N GLY A 87 -12.19 -3.51 4.99
CA GLY A 87 -10.94 -3.93 5.63
C GLY A 87 -11.14 -5.02 6.67
N SER A 88 -10.16 -5.92 6.74
CA SER A 88 -10.07 -6.96 7.77
C SER A 88 -9.03 -6.55 8.81
N ILE A 89 -9.38 -6.74 10.08
CA ILE A 89 -8.49 -6.49 11.22
C ILE A 89 -8.08 -7.83 11.80
N TYR A 90 -6.77 -8.02 11.91
CA TYR A 90 -6.14 -9.21 12.47
C TYR A 90 -5.34 -8.84 13.71
N THR A 91 -5.16 -9.81 14.60
CA THR A 91 -4.26 -9.72 15.75
C THR A 91 -3.40 -10.97 15.81
N ARG A 92 -2.21 -10.85 16.41
CA ARG A 92 -1.43 -12.05 16.75
C ARG A 92 -2.23 -12.98 17.66
N VAL A 93 -1.99 -14.28 17.55
CA VAL A 93 -2.50 -15.26 18.51
C VAL A 93 -1.69 -15.09 19.81
N ALA A 94 -2.33 -14.63 20.88
CA ALA A 94 -1.73 -14.63 22.20
C ALA A 94 -1.78 -16.06 22.76
N ALA A 95 -0.71 -16.52 23.41
CA ALA A 95 -0.61 -17.84 24.04
C ALA A 95 -1.59 -18.06 25.22
N GLY A 96 -2.65 -17.26 25.36
CA GLY A 96 -3.57 -17.32 26.49
C GLY A 96 -4.85 -16.50 26.31
N GLY A 97 -5.51 -16.57 25.15
CA GLY A 97 -6.77 -15.85 24.96
C GLY A 97 -7.63 -16.42 23.86
N ASP A 98 -8.73 -17.01 24.29
CA ASP A 98 -9.94 -17.34 23.52
C ASP A 98 -10.45 -16.16 22.70
#